data_AF-A0A821YUS3-F1
#
_entry.id   AF-A0A821YUS3-F1
#
_cell.length_a   1.000
_cell.length_b   1.000
_cell.length_c   1.000
_cell.angle_alpha   90.00
_cell.angle_beta   90.00
_cell.angle_gamma   90.00
#
_symmetry.space_group_name_H-M   'P 1'
#
loop_
_entity.id
_entity.type
_entity.pdbx_description
1 polymer ?
#
loop_
_entity_poly.entity_id
_entity_poly.type
_entity_poly.pdbx_seq_one_letter_code
_entity_poly.pdbx_strand_id
1 'polypeptide(L)'
;LTFFANQCEKTVLKRLLKELWKAVISDLEKVIVLPPFSDSKHLLTIPSARIEDAYRLLSGELGRDSDRSLTQKQCQILDRGLEDLKEFFHASGQGLKRNYLEKTLELQSLKYALSLYTQTTDSLIKTFVKTERDQDRPALEESFGEVSIQVDLFTHPGSGEHKVTVKVVAANGLKWRTSGMFRPYVELAMCGPHLSDKKRKQTTKTKSNTWIPKYNETFHFLLGNEEEPDCYELNIAVKDYSFMREDRLIGLNVIKLLQVCEQGSWSSWVPLGSRINFDDTGLTILRILSHRTNDELAREFVALKSARRHKEDV
;
A
#
# COMPACT_ATOMS: atom_id res chain seq x y z
N LEU A 1 39.35 6.64 -6.86
CA LEU A 1 39.09 7.92 -6.14
C LEU A 1 40.35 8.58 -5.59
N THR A 2 41.25 7.81 -4.97
CA THR A 2 42.52 8.32 -4.38
C THR A 2 43.39 9.09 -5.38
N PHE A 3 43.40 8.69 -6.66
CA PHE A 3 44.12 9.41 -7.74
C PHE A 3 43.55 10.81 -8.00
N PHE A 4 42.21 10.95 -8.08
CA PHE A 4 41.55 12.24 -8.34
C PHE A 4 41.62 13.20 -7.16
N ALA A 5 41.75 12.69 -5.94
CA ALA A 5 41.95 13.50 -4.73
C ALA A 5 43.23 14.35 -4.76
N ASN A 6 44.24 13.94 -5.54
CA ASN A 6 45.50 14.65 -5.68
C ASN A 6 45.51 15.64 -6.86
N GLN A 7 44.53 15.56 -7.77
CA GLN A 7 44.48 16.40 -8.99
C GLN A 7 43.33 17.40 -9.03
N CYS A 8 42.23 17.12 -8.31
CA CYS A 8 41.05 17.98 -8.29
C CYS A 8 41.04 18.88 -7.04
N GLU A 9 40.50 20.09 -7.17
CA GLU A 9 40.27 20.96 -6.01
C GLU A 9 39.37 20.25 -4.98
N LYS A 10 39.81 20.21 -3.72
CA LYS A 10 39.16 19.41 -2.66
C LYS A 10 37.68 19.74 -2.45
N THR A 11 37.29 21.01 -2.63
CA THR A 11 35.92 21.52 -2.50
C THR A 11 35.03 21.00 -3.62
N VAL A 12 35.50 21.11 -4.87
CA VAL A 12 34.84 20.63 -6.08
C VAL A 12 34.68 19.12 -6.03
N LEU A 13 35.77 18.39 -5.73
CA LEU A 13 35.73 16.93 -5.60
C LEU A 13 34.72 16.49 -4.54
N LYS A 14 34.71 17.11 -3.35
CA LYS A 14 33.73 16.75 -2.31
C LYS A 14 32.30 17.01 -2.74
N ARG A 15 32.03 18.10 -3.47
CA ARG A 15 30.68 18.39 -3.99
C ARG A 15 30.25 17.32 -5.01
N LEU A 16 31.13 16.98 -5.95
CA LEU A 16 30.88 15.92 -6.93
C LEU A 16 30.61 14.57 -6.25
N LEU A 17 31.44 14.18 -5.28
CA LEU A 17 31.27 12.91 -4.56
C LEU A 17 29.96 12.85 -3.79
N LYS A 18 29.50 13.97 -3.21
CA LYS A 18 28.20 14.01 -2.52
C LYS A 18 27.05 13.72 -3.48
N GLU A 19 27.05 14.36 -4.64
CA GLU A 19 25.96 14.18 -5.62
C GLU A 19 26.03 12.78 -6.27
N LEU A 20 27.24 12.28 -6.59
CA LEU A 20 27.43 10.92 -7.08
C LEU A 20 26.99 9.88 -6.06
N TRP A 21 27.31 10.05 -4.77
CA TRP A 21 26.86 9.15 -3.71
C TRP A 21 25.34 9.07 -3.65
N LYS A 22 24.67 10.22 -3.59
CA LYS A 22 23.20 10.28 -3.56
C LYS A 22 22.59 9.61 -4.78
N ALA A 23 23.10 9.90 -5.98
CA ALA A 23 22.63 9.31 -7.23
C ALA A 23 22.80 7.79 -7.22
N VAL A 24 24.00 7.28 -6.92
CA VAL A 24 24.29 5.83 -6.87
C VAL A 24 23.37 5.11 -5.88
N ILE A 25 23.18 5.66 -4.68
CA ILE A 25 22.33 5.03 -3.67
C ILE A 25 20.85 5.08 -4.04
N SER A 26 20.38 6.22 -4.53
CA SER A 26 19.01 6.39 -5.06
C SER A 26 18.74 5.42 -6.22
N ASP A 27 19.70 5.25 -7.13
CA ASP A 27 19.53 4.39 -8.28
C ASP A 27 19.60 2.91 -7.88
N LEU A 28 20.48 2.55 -6.95
CA LEU A 28 20.51 1.21 -6.38
C LEU A 28 19.17 0.84 -5.73
N GLU A 29 18.56 1.79 -5.01
CA GLU A 29 17.22 1.61 -4.45
C GLU A 29 16.17 1.41 -5.54
N LYS A 30 16.04 2.34 -6.49
CA LYS A 30 14.96 2.34 -7.48
C LYS A 30 15.11 1.30 -8.60
N VAL A 31 16.34 0.89 -8.91
CA VAL A 31 16.64 0.00 -10.03
C VAL A 31 16.80 -1.44 -9.57
N ILE A 32 17.41 -1.65 -8.40
CA ILE A 32 17.82 -2.99 -7.97
C ILE A 32 16.98 -3.47 -6.78
N VAL A 33 16.73 -2.60 -5.80
CA VAL A 33 16.08 -3.02 -4.55
C VAL A 33 14.56 -2.96 -4.61
N LEU A 34 13.98 -1.88 -5.12
CA LEU A 34 12.54 -1.79 -5.25
C LEU A 34 12.10 -2.73 -6.38
N PRO A 35 11.28 -3.75 -6.08
CA PRO A 35 10.94 -4.71 -7.10
C PRO A 35 9.97 -4.05 -8.10
N PRO A 36 10.09 -4.35 -9.41
CA PRO A 36 9.10 -3.91 -10.38
C PRO A 36 7.76 -4.52 -10.00
N PHE A 37 6.60 -3.88 -10.19
CA PHE A 37 5.38 -4.61 -9.84
C PHE A 37 5.19 -5.80 -10.76
N SER A 38 4.87 -6.93 -10.14
CA SER A 38 4.65 -8.23 -10.79
C SER A 38 3.46 -8.24 -11.76
N ASP A 39 2.51 -7.30 -11.66
CA ASP A 39 1.41 -7.17 -12.62
C ASP A 39 1.34 -5.76 -13.20
N SER A 40 1.55 -5.68 -14.52
CA SER A 40 1.40 -4.47 -15.34
C SER A 40 0.06 -3.76 -15.13
N LYS A 41 -1.00 -4.49 -14.77
CA LYS A 41 -2.33 -3.92 -14.51
C LYS A 41 -2.39 -3.15 -13.18
N HIS A 42 -1.67 -3.60 -12.15
CA HIS A 42 -1.64 -2.93 -10.84
C HIS A 42 -0.80 -1.64 -10.87
N LEU A 43 0.25 -1.59 -11.70
CA LEU A 43 1.09 -0.38 -11.84
C LEU A 43 0.36 0.78 -12.52
N LEU A 44 -0.37 0.49 -13.61
CA LEU A 44 -1.13 1.50 -14.34
C LEU A 44 -2.32 2.04 -13.55
N THR A 45 -2.79 1.31 -12.53
CA THR A 45 -3.86 1.76 -11.66
C THR A 45 -3.37 2.60 -10.49
N ILE A 46 -2.08 2.55 -10.12
CA ILE A 46 -1.50 3.31 -9.01
C ILE A 46 -0.88 4.63 -9.52
N PRO A 47 -1.46 5.80 -9.22
CA PRO A 47 -0.94 7.08 -9.72
C PRO A 47 0.34 7.55 -9.02
N SER A 48 0.69 6.96 -7.87
CA SER A 48 1.96 7.19 -7.19
C SER A 48 3.11 6.35 -7.78
N ALA A 49 2.84 5.48 -8.74
CA ALA A 49 3.91 4.82 -9.48
C ALA A 49 4.69 5.89 -10.25
N ARG A 50 6.01 5.94 -10.06
CA ARG A 50 6.83 6.95 -10.74
C ARG A 50 6.66 6.76 -12.24
N ILE A 51 6.59 7.87 -12.99
CA ILE A 51 6.57 7.87 -14.47
C ILE A 51 7.67 6.95 -15.02
N GLU A 52 8.79 6.86 -14.30
CA GLU A 52 9.92 5.97 -14.58
C GLU A 52 9.59 4.48 -14.48
N ASP A 53 8.78 4.03 -13.50
CA ASP A 53 8.32 2.64 -13.41
C ASP A 53 7.39 2.28 -14.58
N ALA A 54 6.51 3.21 -14.97
CA ALA A 54 5.64 3.05 -16.14
C ALA A 54 6.44 3.04 -17.45
N TYR A 55 7.46 3.88 -17.56
CA TYR A 55 8.36 3.93 -18.72
C TYR A 55 9.18 2.64 -18.86
N ARG A 56 9.76 2.11 -17.77
CA ARG A 56 10.54 0.86 -17.77
C ARG A 56 9.72 -0.37 -18.16
N LEU A 57 8.44 -0.38 -17.81
CA LEU A 57 7.50 -1.40 -18.30
C LEU A 57 7.22 -1.25 -19.80
N LEU A 58 6.94 -0.03 -20.25
CA LEU A 58 6.60 0.25 -21.65
C LEU A 58 7.80 0.09 -22.59
N SER A 59 9.02 0.31 -22.10
CA SER A 59 10.28 0.13 -22.86
C SER A 59 10.67 -1.34 -23.04
N GLY A 60 10.00 -2.28 -22.34
CA GLY A 60 10.34 -3.70 -22.40
C GLY A 60 11.69 -4.05 -21.76
N GLU A 61 12.27 -3.14 -20.98
CA GLU A 61 13.53 -3.35 -20.24
C GLU A 61 13.39 -4.33 -19.07
N LEU A 62 12.14 -4.62 -18.67
CA LEU A 62 11.82 -5.70 -17.74
C LEU A 62 11.72 -7.02 -18.53
N GLY A 63 12.88 -7.67 -18.72
CA GLY A 63 12.96 -9.01 -19.29
C GLY A 63 12.29 -10.06 -18.39
N ARG A 64 11.94 -11.23 -18.95
CA ARG A 64 11.26 -12.36 -18.26
C ARG A 64 11.93 -12.89 -16.98
N ASP A 65 13.16 -12.45 -16.66
CA ASP A 65 13.92 -12.82 -15.46
C ASP A 65 14.02 -11.71 -14.39
N SER A 66 13.57 -10.47 -14.68
CA SER A 66 13.59 -9.35 -13.72
C SER A 66 12.35 -9.25 -12.81
N ASP A 67 11.37 -10.14 -12.99
CA ASP A 67 10.12 -10.19 -12.21
C ASP A 67 10.27 -10.85 -10.84
N ARG A 68 11.51 -11.06 -10.38
CA ARG A 68 11.79 -11.77 -9.12
C ARG A 68 12.21 -10.76 -8.05
N SER A 69 11.38 -10.64 -7.03
CA SER A 69 11.75 -9.99 -5.76
C SER A 69 13.08 -10.53 -5.24
N LEU A 70 13.88 -9.66 -4.62
CA LEU A 70 15.14 -10.07 -4.02
C LEU A 70 14.94 -11.19 -2.97
N THR A 71 15.75 -12.23 -3.06
CA THR A 71 15.86 -13.24 -2.01
C THR A 71 16.59 -12.69 -0.80
N GLN A 72 16.41 -13.31 0.37
CA GLN A 72 17.13 -12.94 1.59
C GLN A 72 18.65 -12.98 1.40
N LYS A 73 19.17 -13.97 0.66
CA LYS A 73 20.60 -14.08 0.33
C LYS A 73 21.08 -12.91 -0.54
N GLN A 74 20.27 -12.49 -1.52
CA GLN A 74 20.61 -11.33 -2.35
C GLN A 74 20.59 -10.02 -1.56
N CYS A 75 19.65 -9.86 -0.62
CA CYS A 75 19.63 -8.71 0.29
C CYS A 75 20.91 -8.64 1.13
N GLN A 76 21.37 -9.78 1.68
CA GLN A 76 22.63 -9.84 2.45
C GLN A 76 23.86 -9.49 1.61
N ILE A 77 23.89 -9.94 0.34
CA ILE A 77 24.99 -9.59 -0.58
C ILE A 77 24.97 -8.10 -0.89
N LEU A 78 23.79 -7.50 -1.10
CA LEU A 78 23.64 -6.07 -1.31
C LEU A 78 24.07 -5.26 -0.08
N ASP A 79 23.67 -5.68 1.12
CA ASP A 79 24.11 -5.05 2.37
C ASP A 79 25.64 -5.08 2.50
N ARG A 80 26.29 -6.17 2.11
CA ARG A 80 27.75 -6.24 2.08
C ARG A 80 28.35 -5.31 1.03
N GLY A 81 27.80 -5.29 -0.18
CA GLY A 81 28.23 -4.39 -1.25
C GLY A 81 28.07 -2.91 -0.88
N LEU A 82 27.09 -2.56 -0.05
CA LEU A 82 26.94 -1.21 0.49
C LEU A 82 28.09 -0.80 1.42
N GLU A 83 28.66 -1.73 2.19
CA GLU A 83 29.85 -1.46 2.99
C GLU A 83 31.07 -1.18 2.09
N ASP A 84 31.24 -1.95 1.01
CA ASP A 84 32.32 -1.78 0.04
C ASP A 84 32.18 -0.45 -0.73
N LEU A 85 30.95 -0.07 -1.11
CA LEU A 85 30.66 1.24 -1.71
C LEU A 85 30.98 2.38 -0.74
N LYS A 86 30.64 2.26 0.54
CA LYS A 86 31.01 3.26 1.54
C LYS A 86 32.53 3.39 1.66
N GLU A 87 33.26 2.29 1.66
CA GLU A 87 34.72 2.30 1.69
C GLU A 87 35.31 2.98 0.45
N PHE A 88 34.75 2.70 -0.73
CA PHE A 88 35.13 3.35 -1.98
C PHE A 88 34.96 4.88 -1.91
N PHE A 89 33.78 5.37 -1.50
CA PHE A 89 33.52 6.82 -1.40
C PHE A 89 34.24 7.49 -0.22
N HIS A 90 34.59 6.74 0.82
CA HIS A 90 35.43 7.22 1.91
C HIS A 90 36.90 7.41 1.46
N ALA A 91 37.40 6.50 0.62
CA ALA A 91 38.74 6.51 0.04
C ALA A 91 39.85 6.79 1.09
N SER A 92 39.84 6.02 2.19
CA SER A 92 40.78 6.17 3.32
C SER A 92 40.89 7.60 3.87
N GLY A 93 39.78 8.33 3.90
CA GLY A 93 39.70 9.71 4.41
C GLY A 93 39.92 10.80 3.37
N GLN A 94 40.30 10.45 2.13
CA GLN A 94 40.48 11.42 1.03
C GLN A 94 39.17 11.80 0.33
N GLY A 95 38.11 11.02 0.52
CA GLY A 95 36.79 11.25 -0.06
C GLY A 95 35.81 11.90 0.92
N LEU A 96 34.65 11.25 1.09
CA LEU A 96 33.59 11.69 2.00
C LEU A 96 33.85 11.17 3.44
N LYS A 97 33.38 11.93 4.44
CA LYS A 97 33.41 11.49 5.84
C LYS A 97 32.47 10.29 6.03
N ARG A 98 32.89 9.28 6.78
CA ARG A 98 32.08 8.08 7.07
C ARG A 98 30.73 8.44 7.70
N ASN A 99 30.73 9.33 8.70
CA ASN A 99 29.50 9.84 9.32
C ASN A 99 28.55 10.56 8.36
N TYR A 100 29.05 11.15 7.26
CA TYR A 100 28.19 11.75 6.25
C TYR A 100 27.48 10.65 5.46
N LEU A 101 28.23 9.66 4.96
CA LEU A 101 27.71 8.52 4.19
C LEU A 101 26.65 7.75 4.98
N GLU A 102 26.84 7.56 6.28
CA GLU A 102 25.92 6.81 7.14
C GLU A 102 24.61 7.57 7.47
N LYS A 103 24.61 8.90 7.35
CA LYS A 103 23.49 9.77 7.71
C LYS A 103 22.72 10.31 6.50
N THR A 104 23.10 9.93 5.28
CA THR A 104 22.34 10.34 4.08
C THR A 104 20.96 9.69 4.06
N LEU A 105 19.93 10.47 3.74
CA LEU A 105 18.54 10.00 3.67
C LEU A 105 18.38 8.87 2.66
N GLU A 106 19.10 8.94 1.54
CA GLU A 106 19.09 7.93 0.48
C GLU A 106 19.56 6.56 1.01
N LEU A 107 20.63 6.53 1.81
CA LEU A 107 21.12 5.28 2.40
C LEU A 107 20.14 4.74 3.45
N GLN A 108 19.53 5.63 4.24
CA GLN A 108 18.53 5.23 5.23
C GLN A 108 17.29 4.64 4.55
N SER A 109 16.81 5.25 3.47
CA SER A 109 15.70 4.75 2.64
C SER A 109 16.02 3.38 2.05
N LEU A 110 17.18 3.23 1.39
CA LEU A 110 17.63 1.96 0.83
C LEU A 110 17.72 0.85 1.88
N LYS A 111 18.32 1.12 3.04
CA LYS A 111 18.43 0.14 4.14
C LYS A 111 17.06 -0.22 4.70
N TYR A 112 16.16 0.75 4.80
CA TYR A 112 14.79 0.48 5.20
C TYR A 112 14.08 -0.42 4.18
N ALA A 113 14.18 -0.13 2.89
CA ALA A 113 13.64 -0.98 1.83
C ALA A 113 14.18 -2.42 1.88
N LEU A 114 15.50 -2.59 2.06
CA LEU A 114 16.12 -3.90 2.25
C LEU A 114 15.60 -4.62 3.51
N SER A 115 15.37 -3.88 4.60
CA SER A 115 14.82 -4.46 5.83
C SER A 115 13.38 -4.96 5.67
N LEU A 116 12.59 -4.39 4.76
CA LEU A 116 11.21 -4.84 4.50
C LEU A 116 11.17 -6.23 3.83
N TYR A 117 12.20 -6.59 3.05
CA TYR A 117 12.28 -7.91 2.40
C TYR A 117 12.38 -9.08 3.39
N THR A 118 12.91 -8.84 4.59
CA THR A 118 13.08 -9.88 5.62
C THR A 118 11.86 -10.01 6.54
N GLN A 119 10.89 -9.10 6.43
CA GLN A 119 9.71 -9.09 7.30
C GLN A 119 8.64 -10.08 6.86
N THR A 120 7.83 -10.57 7.81
CA THR A 120 6.66 -11.41 7.52
C THR A 120 5.55 -10.60 6.85
N THR A 121 4.58 -11.28 6.22
CA THR A 121 3.45 -10.59 5.55
C THR A 121 2.64 -9.80 6.56
N ASP A 122 2.40 -10.37 7.74
CA ASP A 122 1.73 -9.70 8.85
C ASP A 122 2.47 -8.45 9.31
N SER A 123 3.80 -8.51 9.44
CA SER A 123 4.61 -7.35 9.85
C SER A 123 4.54 -6.20 8.83
N LEU A 124 4.57 -6.54 7.54
CA LEU A 124 4.45 -5.58 6.45
C LEU A 124 3.06 -4.93 6.42
N ILE A 125 1.99 -5.74 6.52
CA ILE A 125 0.61 -5.23 6.57
C ILE A 125 0.40 -4.34 7.80
N LYS A 126 0.87 -4.78 8.98
CA LYS A 126 0.82 -3.99 10.22
C LYS A 126 1.53 -2.65 10.04
N THR A 127 2.73 -2.65 9.45
CA THR A 127 3.49 -1.43 9.19
C THR A 127 2.69 -0.49 8.27
N PHE A 128 2.16 -0.99 7.15
CA PHE A 128 1.32 -0.22 6.23
C PHE A 128 0.14 0.43 6.96
N VAL A 129 -0.64 -0.35 7.71
CA VAL A 129 -1.84 0.18 8.39
C VAL A 129 -1.47 1.26 9.42
N LYS A 130 -0.33 1.14 10.10
CA LYS A 130 0.12 2.17 11.07
C LYS A 130 0.68 3.43 10.42
N THR A 131 1.37 3.32 9.29
CA THR A 131 2.03 4.46 8.64
C THR A 131 1.11 5.26 7.74
N GLU A 132 0.22 4.63 6.97
CA GLU A 132 -0.54 5.31 5.91
C GLU A 132 -1.63 6.26 6.45
N ARG A 133 -1.44 7.58 6.43
CA ARG A 133 -2.41 8.53 7.03
C ARG A 133 -3.50 9.04 6.09
N ASP A 134 -3.18 9.22 4.80
CA ASP A 134 -4.03 9.97 3.86
C ASP A 134 -4.66 9.07 2.79
N GLN A 135 -5.21 7.93 3.20
CA GLN A 135 -5.79 6.93 2.29
C GLN A 135 -7.07 7.41 1.59
N ASP A 136 -7.84 8.27 2.26
CA ASP A 136 -9.14 8.80 1.84
C ASP A 136 -9.03 10.08 0.98
N ARG A 137 -7.82 10.63 0.80
CA ARG A 137 -7.57 11.85 0.02
C ARG A 137 -8.27 11.87 -1.36
N PRO A 138 -8.26 10.79 -2.17
CA PRO A 138 -8.96 10.79 -3.46
C PRO A 138 -10.48 10.97 -3.32
N ALA A 139 -11.09 10.52 -2.22
CA ALA A 139 -12.51 10.71 -1.95
C ALA A 139 -12.84 12.16 -1.55
N LEU A 140 -11.88 12.87 -0.94
CA LEU A 140 -12.00 14.29 -0.61
C LEU A 140 -11.82 15.19 -1.84
N GLU A 141 -10.96 14.78 -2.79
CA GLU A 141 -10.74 15.50 -4.05
C GLU A 141 -11.93 15.31 -5.02
N GLU A 142 -12.40 14.07 -5.20
CA GLU A 142 -13.55 13.76 -6.06
C GLU A 142 -14.36 12.58 -5.48
N SER A 143 -15.55 12.88 -4.97
CA SER A 143 -16.47 11.89 -4.43
C SER A 143 -17.41 11.33 -5.50
N PHE A 144 -17.57 10.00 -5.52
CA PHE A 144 -18.47 9.22 -6.37
C PHE A 144 -19.73 8.73 -5.63
N GLY A 145 -20.04 9.37 -4.49
CA GLY A 145 -21.13 9.02 -3.60
C GLY A 145 -20.61 8.82 -2.18
N GLU A 146 -21.49 8.42 -1.27
CA GLU A 146 -21.14 8.23 0.13
C GLU A 146 -21.87 7.03 0.73
N VAL A 147 -21.29 6.41 1.74
CA VAL A 147 -21.88 5.28 2.47
C VAL A 147 -21.97 5.62 3.95
N SER A 148 -23.16 5.45 4.53
CA SER A 148 -23.38 5.57 5.97
C SER A 148 -23.05 4.24 6.64
N ILE A 149 -22.02 4.28 7.48
CA ILE A 149 -21.48 3.11 8.18
C ILE A 149 -21.38 3.42 9.67
N GLN A 150 -21.74 2.43 10.47
CA GLN A 150 -21.54 2.43 11.92
C GLN A 150 -20.58 1.28 12.26
N VAL A 151 -19.55 1.55 13.05
CA VAL A 151 -18.56 0.59 13.49
C VAL A 151 -18.49 0.64 15.01
N ASP A 152 -18.77 -0.49 15.64
CA ASP A 152 -18.64 -0.68 17.08
C ASP A 152 -17.53 -1.70 17.36
N LEU A 153 -16.67 -1.38 18.32
CA LEU A 153 -15.57 -2.25 18.73
C LEU A 153 -15.83 -2.74 20.17
N PHE A 154 -15.82 -4.05 20.35
CA PHE A 154 -15.93 -4.67 21.66
C PHE A 154 -14.75 -5.61 21.90
N THR A 155 -14.00 -5.38 22.97
CA THR A 155 -12.93 -6.28 23.43
C THR A 155 -13.47 -7.18 24.52
N HIS A 156 -13.38 -8.49 24.34
CA HIS A 156 -13.84 -9.44 25.34
C HIS A 156 -12.89 -9.44 26.55
N PRO A 157 -13.36 -9.12 27.78
CA PRO A 157 -12.50 -8.88 28.93
C PRO A 157 -11.73 -10.12 29.42
N GLY A 158 -12.18 -11.33 29.06
CA GLY A 158 -11.52 -12.57 29.45
C GLY A 158 -10.52 -13.10 28.43
N SER A 159 -10.87 -13.10 27.15
CA SER A 159 -10.01 -13.66 26.08
C SER A 159 -9.10 -12.62 25.43
N GLY A 160 -9.41 -11.33 25.56
CA GLY A 160 -8.72 -10.25 24.85
C GLY A 160 -9.10 -10.16 23.37
N GLU A 161 -9.95 -11.04 22.85
CA GLU A 161 -10.37 -11.01 21.45
C GLU A 161 -11.25 -9.80 21.16
N HIS A 162 -11.14 -9.28 19.93
CA HIS A 162 -11.89 -8.10 19.53
C HIS A 162 -12.99 -8.45 18.54
N LYS A 163 -14.23 -8.05 18.86
CA LYS A 163 -15.37 -8.13 17.96
C LYS A 163 -15.64 -6.76 17.35
N VAL A 164 -15.47 -6.66 16.04
CA VAL A 164 -15.84 -5.49 15.25
C VAL A 164 -17.21 -5.71 14.65
N THR A 165 -18.17 -4.87 15.00
CA THR A 165 -19.53 -4.90 14.44
C THR A 165 -19.66 -3.74 13.46
N VAL A 166 -19.96 -4.06 12.21
CA VAL A 166 -20.10 -3.07 11.14
C VAL A 166 -21.52 -3.09 10.61
N LYS A 167 -22.23 -1.98 10.72
CA LYS A 167 -23.56 -1.80 10.16
C LYS A 167 -23.51 -0.88 8.94
N VAL A 168 -23.86 -1.42 7.78
CA VAL A 168 -24.04 -0.66 6.55
C VAL A 168 -25.49 -0.18 6.51
N VAL A 169 -25.70 1.11 6.72
CA VAL A 169 -27.05 1.70 6.82
C VAL A 169 -27.59 1.96 5.42
N ALA A 170 -26.89 2.79 4.64
CA ALA A 170 -27.30 3.19 3.30
C ALA A 170 -26.11 3.70 2.50
N ALA A 171 -26.26 3.80 1.18
CA ALA A 171 -25.43 4.67 0.35
C ALA A 171 -26.28 5.78 -0.26
N ASN A 172 -25.64 6.89 -0.61
CA ASN A 172 -26.30 8.08 -1.12
C ASN A 172 -25.49 8.71 -2.26
N GLY A 173 -26.20 9.35 -3.18
CA GLY A 173 -25.60 10.13 -4.26
C GLY A 173 -24.58 9.36 -5.10
N LEU A 174 -24.78 8.05 -5.30
CA LEU A 174 -23.85 7.25 -6.10
C LEU A 174 -23.74 7.90 -7.49
N LYS A 175 -22.52 8.09 -7.98
CA LYS A 175 -22.29 8.57 -9.34
C LYS A 175 -21.99 7.35 -10.20
N TRP A 176 -22.97 6.88 -10.96
CA TRP A 176 -22.81 5.68 -11.78
C TRP A 176 -23.65 5.76 -13.04
N ARG A 177 -23.04 5.50 -14.20
CA ARG A 177 -23.73 5.42 -15.48
C ARG A 177 -23.69 3.98 -15.97
N THR A 178 -24.86 3.41 -16.19
CA THR A 178 -24.99 2.06 -16.75
C THR A 178 -26.08 2.02 -17.82
N SER A 179 -25.86 1.25 -18.88
CA SER A 179 -26.85 0.97 -19.92
C SER A 179 -27.77 -0.19 -19.55
N GLY A 180 -27.42 -0.94 -18.50
CA GLY A 180 -28.18 -2.09 -18.00
C GLY A 180 -28.83 -1.83 -16.64
N MET A 181 -29.25 -2.91 -15.98
CA MET A 181 -29.83 -2.84 -14.64
C MET A 181 -28.74 -2.50 -13.62
N PHE A 182 -28.82 -1.32 -13.00
CA PHE A 182 -27.94 -0.94 -11.90
C PHE A 182 -28.25 -1.75 -10.64
N ARG A 183 -27.27 -2.41 -10.03
CA ARG A 183 -27.45 -3.26 -8.84
C ARG A 183 -26.35 -3.04 -7.80
N PRO A 184 -26.30 -1.88 -7.14
CA PRO A 184 -25.25 -1.59 -6.17
C PRO A 184 -25.31 -2.47 -4.94
N TYR A 185 -24.14 -2.87 -4.46
CA TYR A 185 -23.91 -3.48 -3.16
C TYR A 185 -22.63 -2.94 -2.53
N VAL A 186 -22.50 -3.10 -1.21
CA VAL A 186 -21.31 -2.72 -0.45
C VAL A 186 -20.53 -3.97 -0.08
N GLU A 187 -19.26 -4.00 -0.43
CA GLU A 187 -18.26 -4.97 0.01
C GLU A 187 -17.46 -4.37 1.17
N LEU A 188 -17.39 -5.13 2.26
CA LEU A 188 -16.58 -4.84 3.44
C LEU A 188 -15.43 -5.84 3.49
N ALA A 189 -14.21 -5.35 3.63
CA ALA A 189 -13.03 -6.18 3.79
C ALA A 189 -12.20 -5.73 4.99
N MET A 190 -12.07 -6.60 5.99
CA MET A 190 -11.18 -6.38 7.13
C MET A 190 -9.73 -6.65 6.72
N CYS A 191 -8.85 -5.67 6.93
CA CYS A 191 -7.44 -5.73 6.58
C CYS A 191 -6.58 -5.52 7.83
N GLY A 192 -5.53 -6.32 7.98
CA GLY A 192 -4.61 -6.28 9.10
C GLY A 192 -3.82 -7.59 9.23
N PRO A 193 -2.93 -7.68 10.22
CA PRO A 193 -2.13 -8.88 10.48
C PRO A 193 -2.98 -10.04 11.03
N HIS A 194 -2.51 -11.27 10.87
CA HIS A 194 -3.08 -12.49 11.45
C HIS A 194 -4.53 -12.77 11.05
N LEU A 195 -4.84 -12.55 9.77
CA LEU A 195 -6.18 -12.79 9.21
C LEU A 195 -6.24 -13.95 8.22
N SER A 196 -5.17 -14.72 8.03
CA SER A 196 -5.05 -15.74 6.97
C SER A 196 -6.13 -16.81 7.03
N ASP A 197 -6.54 -17.23 8.23
CA ASP A 197 -7.54 -18.26 8.52
C ASP A 197 -8.96 -17.70 8.76
N LYS A 198 -9.15 -16.37 8.66
CA LYS A 198 -10.41 -15.69 8.98
C LYS A 198 -11.17 -15.25 7.74
N LYS A 199 -12.50 -15.19 7.84
CA LYS A 199 -13.34 -14.59 6.79
C LYS A 199 -13.19 -13.08 6.80
N ARG A 200 -12.44 -12.54 5.83
CA ARG A 200 -12.10 -11.12 5.73
C ARG A 200 -13.11 -10.29 4.96
N LYS A 201 -13.84 -10.89 4.00
CA LYS A 201 -14.79 -10.19 3.13
C LYS A 201 -16.25 -10.56 3.42
N GLN A 202 -17.11 -9.56 3.48
CA GLN A 202 -18.56 -9.70 3.61
C GLN A 202 -19.24 -8.67 2.70
N THR A 203 -20.38 -9.01 2.12
CA THR A 203 -21.10 -8.14 1.17
C THR A 203 -22.55 -7.97 1.60
N THR A 204 -23.11 -6.79 1.33
CA THR A 204 -24.55 -6.57 1.46
C THR A 204 -25.31 -7.26 0.34
N LYS A 205 -26.62 -7.41 0.51
CA LYS A 205 -27.50 -7.75 -0.61
C LYS A 205 -27.48 -6.61 -1.64
N THR A 206 -27.62 -6.97 -2.91
CA THR A 206 -27.77 -6.00 -3.99
C THR A 206 -29.12 -5.30 -3.90
N LYS A 207 -29.18 -4.04 -4.35
CA LYS A 207 -30.42 -3.27 -4.48
C LYS A 207 -30.62 -2.90 -5.94
N SER A 208 -31.83 -3.07 -6.45
CA SER A 208 -32.08 -2.86 -7.88
C SER A 208 -32.40 -1.40 -8.20
N ASN A 209 -31.75 -0.90 -9.24
CA ASN A 209 -31.99 0.36 -9.92
C ASN A 209 -32.14 1.58 -9.00
N THR A 210 -31.20 1.75 -8.07
CA THR A 210 -31.23 2.85 -7.10
C THR A 210 -29.85 3.43 -6.85
N TRP A 211 -29.74 4.75 -6.84
CA TRP A 211 -28.52 5.48 -6.50
C TRP A 211 -28.48 5.92 -5.03
N ILE A 212 -29.52 5.56 -4.26
CA ILE A 212 -29.65 5.82 -2.83
C ILE A 212 -30.10 4.51 -2.12
N PRO A 213 -29.32 3.42 -2.23
CA PRO A 213 -29.71 2.13 -1.66
C PRO A 213 -29.73 2.17 -0.13
N LYS A 214 -30.78 1.60 0.47
CA LYS A 214 -30.86 1.33 1.92
C LYS A 214 -30.59 -0.14 2.19
N TYR A 215 -29.57 -0.43 2.97
CA TYR A 215 -29.13 -1.79 3.28
C TYR A 215 -29.64 -2.21 4.66
N ASN A 216 -29.28 -1.47 5.71
CA ASN A 216 -29.53 -1.82 7.11
C ASN A 216 -29.04 -3.23 7.47
N GLU A 217 -27.87 -3.60 6.96
CA GLU A 217 -27.26 -4.92 7.18
C GLU A 217 -26.11 -4.79 8.17
N THR A 218 -25.97 -5.77 9.08
CA THR A 218 -24.94 -5.79 10.12
C THR A 218 -24.05 -7.00 9.92
N PHE A 219 -22.75 -6.77 10.04
CA PHE A 219 -21.68 -7.73 9.83
C PHE A 219 -20.79 -7.79 11.07
N HIS A 220 -20.19 -8.94 11.30
CA HIS A 220 -19.29 -9.16 12.43
C HIS A 220 -17.95 -9.69 11.94
N PHE A 221 -16.87 -9.05 12.38
CA PHE A 221 -15.51 -9.53 12.20
C PHE A 221 -14.92 -9.84 13.58
N LEU A 222 -14.32 -11.01 13.71
CA LEU A 222 -13.66 -11.46 14.94
C LEU A 222 -12.15 -11.35 14.71
N LEU A 223 -11.50 -10.45 15.44
CA LEU A 223 -10.05 -10.31 15.49
C LEU A 223 -9.56 -11.09 16.71
N GLY A 224 -8.34 -11.60 16.63
CA GLY A 224 -7.75 -12.34 17.75
C GLY A 224 -7.22 -11.40 18.81
N ASN A 225 -6.37 -11.90 19.70
CA ASN A 225 -5.76 -11.12 20.78
C ASN A 225 -4.25 -10.90 20.56
N GLU A 226 -3.74 -11.27 19.39
CA GLU A 226 -2.31 -11.16 19.05
C GLU A 226 -1.87 -9.72 18.81
N GLU A 227 -2.79 -8.88 18.33
CA GLU A 227 -2.52 -7.50 17.92
C GLU A 227 -3.65 -6.58 18.36
N GLU A 228 -3.27 -5.35 18.71
CA GLU A 228 -4.22 -4.30 19.07
C GLU A 228 -5.10 -3.93 17.85
N PRO A 229 -6.36 -3.52 18.05
CA PRO A 229 -7.26 -3.18 16.95
C PRO A 229 -6.73 -2.01 16.09
N ASP A 230 -5.83 -1.17 16.61
CA ASP A 230 -5.17 -0.09 15.86
C ASP A 230 -4.32 -0.57 14.66
N CYS A 231 -4.01 -1.86 14.61
CA CYS A 231 -3.28 -2.53 13.52
C CYS A 231 -4.19 -2.93 12.35
N TYR A 232 -5.49 -2.67 12.46
CA TYR A 232 -6.51 -3.10 11.52
C TYR A 232 -7.27 -1.92 10.91
N GLU A 233 -7.81 -2.15 9.73
CA GLU A 233 -8.63 -1.19 9.01
C GLU A 233 -9.72 -1.89 8.19
N LEU A 234 -10.84 -1.20 8.02
CA LEU A 234 -11.98 -1.64 7.23
C LEU A 234 -11.93 -0.99 5.86
N ASN A 235 -11.72 -1.79 4.82
CA ASN A 235 -11.86 -1.35 3.43
C ASN A 235 -13.33 -1.49 3.02
N ILE A 236 -13.87 -0.44 2.41
CA ILE A 236 -15.26 -0.33 1.97
C ILE A 236 -15.23 -0.08 0.47
N ALA A 237 -15.92 -0.92 -0.30
CA ALA A 237 -16.06 -0.73 -1.74
C ALA A 237 -17.53 -0.86 -2.14
N VAL A 238 -18.05 0.11 -2.88
CA VAL A 238 -19.36 0.01 -3.51
C VAL A 238 -19.19 -0.44 -4.95
N LYS A 239 -19.86 -1.52 -5.33
CA LYS A 239 -19.74 -2.13 -6.65
C LYS A 239 -21.11 -2.31 -7.30
N ASP A 240 -21.13 -2.30 -8.62
CA ASP A 240 -22.32 -2.63 -9.42
C ASP A 240 -22.27 -4.10 -9.86
N TYR A 241 -23.25 -4.88 -9.39
CA TYR A 241 -23.30 -6.32 -9.65
C TYR A 241 -23.68 -6.64 -11.11
N SER A 242 -22.82 -7.41 -11.77
CA SER A 242 -22.99 -7.89 -13.13
C SER A 242 -23.17 -9.41 -13.19
N PHE A 243 -24.16 -9.88 -13.93
CA PHE A 243 -24.38 -11.33 -14.08
C PHE A 243 -23.37 -11.99 -15.03
N MET A 244 -22.94 -11.25 -16.07
CA MET A 244 -22.12 -11.78 -17.18
C MET A 244 -20.67 -11.28 -17.18
N ARG A 245 -20.34 -10.35 -16.27
CA ARG A 245 -19.05 -9.64 -16.25
C ARG A 245 -18.58 -9.51 -14.81
N GLU A 246 -17.32 -9.14 -14.64
CA GLU A 246 -16.82 -8.72 -13.34
C GLU A 246 -17.60 -7.50 -12.83
N ASP A 247 -17.85 -7.50 -11.52
CA ASP A 247 -18.51 -6.40 -10.84
C ASP A 247 -17.66 -5.14 -10.92
N ARG A 248 -18.28 -4.04 -11.30
CA ARG A 248 -17.56 -2.79 -11.52
C ARG A 248 -17.51 -1.95 -10.25
N LEU A 249 -16.33 -1.43 -9.95
CA LEU A 249 -16.14 -0.56 -8.79
C LEU A 249 -16.73 0.82 -9.05
N ILE A 250 -17.66 1.24 -8.20
CA ILE A 250 -18.21 2.60 -8.16
C ILE A 250 -17.27 3.49 -7.35
N GLY A 251 -16.87 3.06 -6.16
CA GLY A 251 -15.91 3.81 -5.37
C GLY A 251 -15.60 3.11 -4.07
N LEU A 252 -14.57 3.57 -3.39
CA LEU A 252 -14.07 2.93 -2.19
C LEU A 252 -13.53 3.95 -1.19
N ASN A 253 -13.40 3.50 0.05
CA ASN A 253 -12.72 4.24 1.12
C ASN A 253 -12.24 3.27 2.22
N VAL A 254 -11.49 3.77 3.19
CA VAL A 254 -10.90 3.01 4.29
C VAL A 254 -11.21 3.71 5.62
N ILE A 255 -11.64 2.93 6.62
CA ILE A 255 -11.77 3.39 8.01
C ILE A 255 -10.74 2.65 8.83
N LYS A 256 -9.84 3.39 9.50
CA LYS A 256 -8.91 2.78 10.44
C LYS A 256 -9.61 2.47 11.75
N LEU A 257 -9.40 1.27 12.30
CA LEU A 257 -9.97 0.94 13.60
C LEU A 257 -9.38 1.76 14.74
N LEU A 258 -8.17 2.34 14.57
CA LEU A 258 -7.62 3.33 15.51
C LEU A 258 -8.63 4.44 15.84
N GLN A 259 -9.36 4.96 14.85
CA GLN A 259 -10.37 6.01 15.05
C GLN A 259 -11.58 5.52 15.86
N VAL A 260 -11.87 4.22 15.78
CA VAL A 260 -12.97 3.58 16.52
C VAL A 260 -12.55 3.26 17.95
N CYS A 261 -11.30 2.84 18.17
CA CYS A 261 -10.76 2.55 19.50
C CYS A 261 -10.86 3.73 20.45
N GLU A 262 -10.61 4.95 19.96
CA GLU A 262 -10.64 6.17 20.76
C GLU A 262 -12.05 6.53 21.25
N GLN A 263 -13.10 6.10 20.54
CA GLN A 263 -14.49 6.51 20.78
C GLN A 263 -15.41 5.36 21.22
N GLY A 264 -14.98 4.10 21.07
CA GLY A 264 -15.76 2.88 21.33
C GLY A 264 -16.83 2.57 20.28
N SER A 265 -17.43 3.60 19.70
CA SER A 265 -18.37 3.53 18.58
C SER A 265 -18.10 4.68 17.63
N TRP A 266 -18.19 4.41 16.33
CA TRP A 266 -17.98 5.39 15.28
C TRP A 266 -19.10 5.29 14.24
N SER A 267 -19.68 6.42 13.83
CA SER A 267 -20.78 6.44 12.84
C SER A 267 -20.68 7.69 11.99
N SER A 268 -20.51 7.52 10.67
CA SER A 268 -20.45 8.65 9.73
C SER A 268 -20.89 8.27 8.32
N TRP A 269 -21.17 9.30 7.52
CA TRP A 269 -21.12 9.20 6.06
C TRP A 269 -19.66 9.24 5.61
N VAL A 270 -19.30 8.27 4.77
CA VAL A 270 -17.95 8.11 4.23
C VAL A 270 -17.98 8.39 2.73
N PRO A 271 -17.27 9.42 2.22
CA PRO A 271 -17.22 9.69 0.80
C PRO A 271 -16.49 8.55 0.06
N LEU A 272 -16.85 8.30 -1.20
CA LEU A 272 -16.26 7.24 -2.00
C LEU A 272 -15.31 7.83 -3.03
N GLY A 273 -14.03 7.47 -2.95
CA GLY A 273 -13.01 7.87 -3.91
C GLY A 273 -12.90 6.90 -5.07
N SER A 274 -12.22 7.33 -6.14
CA SER A 274 -11.89 6.45 -7.27
C SER A 274 -10.84 5.39 -6.93
N ARG A 275 -10.08 5.56 -5.85
CA ARG A 275 -8.96 4.71 -5.41
C ARG A 275 -8.56 5.08 -3.97
N ILE A 276 -7.67 4.28 -3.38
CA ILE A 276 -6.94 4.63 -2.15
C ILE A 276 -5.63 5.33 -2.53
N ASN A 277 -5.19 6.25 -1.67
CA ASN A 277 -3.88 6.88 -1.76
C ASN A 277 -2.91 6.27 -0.72
N PHE A 278 -1.62 6.28 -1.02
CA PHE A 278 -0.58 5.84 -0.10
C PHE A 278 0.74 6.55 -0.41
N ASP A 279 1.61 6.62 0.59
CA ASP A 279 2.93 7.22 0.48
C ASP A 279 3.98 6.27 -0.15
N ASP A 280 5.23 6.74 -0.25
CA ASP A 280 6.36 5.96 -0.82
C ASP A 280 6.65 4.68 0.00
N THR A 281 6.41 4.70 1.31
CA THR A 281 6.56 3.52 2.18
C THR A 281 5.45 2.51 1.90
N GLY A 282 4.19 2.94 1.88
CA GLY A 282 3.06 2.08 1.55
C GLY A 282 3.19 1.45 0.16
N LEU A 283 3.66 2.24 -0.81
CA LEU A 283 3.98 1.77 -2.16
C LEU A 283 5.06 0.69 -2.16
N THR A 284 6.15 0.88 -1.40
CA THR A 284 7.23 -0.11 -1.28
C THR A 284 6.74 -1.41 -0.67
N ILE A 285 5.93 -1.33 0.39
CA ILE A 285 5.32 -2.50 1.03
C ILE A 285 4.43 -3.24 0.04
N LEU A 286 3.57 -2.54 -0.69
CA LEU A 286 2.69 -3.16 -1.71
C LEU A 286 3.49 -3.86 -2.81
N ARG A 287 4.61 -3.28 -3.26
CA ARG A 287 5.51 -3.92 -4.23
C ARG A 287 6.10 -5.21 -3.67
N ILE A 288 6.58 -5.21 -2.44
CA ILE A 288 7.15 -6.43 -1.82
C ILE A 288 6.07 -7.51 -1.67
N LEU A 289 4.88 -7.12 -1.19
CA LEU A 289 3.75 -8.04 -1.03
C LEU A 289 3.26 -8.61 -2.38
N SER A 290 3.31 -7.85 -3.47
CA SER A 290 2.85 -8.31 -4.80
C SER A 290 3.69 -9.47 -5.36
N HIS A 291 4.89 -9.69 -4.84
CA HIS A 291 5.76 -10.80 -5.23
C HIS A 291 5.56 -12.05 -4.37
N ARG A 292 4.79 -11.95 -3.28
CA ARG A 292 4.43 -13.09 -2.43
C ARG A 292 3.23 -13.82 -3.01
N THR A 293 3.35 -14.30 -4.24
CA THR A 293 2.24 -14.90 -5.01
C THR A 293 1.63 -16.14 -4.34
N ASN A 294 2.45 -16.88 -3.58
CA ASN A 294 2.04 -18.06 -2.80
C ASN A 294 1.34 -17.70 -1.47
N ASP A 295 1.35 -16.44 -1.07
CA ASP A 295 0.70 -15.95 0.15
C ASP A 295 -0.66 -15.33 -0.20
N GLU A 296 -1.74 -15.98 0.23
CA GLU A 296 -3.10 -15.54 -0.04
C GLU A 296 -3.42 -14.19 0.63
N LEU A 297 -2.93 -13.97 1.84
CA LEU A 297 -3.15 -12.73 2.58
C LEU A 297 -2.47 -11.56 1.86
N ALA A 298 -1.22 -11.76 1.42
CA ALA A 298 -0.51 -10.75 0.63
C ALA A 298 -1.24 -10.43 -0.68
N ARG A 299 -1.69 -11.46 -1.41
CA ARG A 299 -2.39 -11.30 -2.69
C ARG A 299 -3.70 -10.53 -2.53
N GLU A 300 -4.49 -10.87 -1.53
CA GLU A 300 -5.75 -10.18 -1.26
C GLU A 300 -5.52 -8.74 -0.83
N PHE A 301 -4.54 -8.49 0.04
CA PHE A 301 -4.18 -7.15 0.47
C PHE A 301 -3.77 -6.27 -0.71
N VAL A 302 -2.88 -6.77 -1.58
CA VAL A 302 -2.45 -6.08 -2.80
C VAL A 302 -3.65 -5.81 -3.73
N ALA A 303 -4.54 -6.79 -3.92
CA ALA A 303 -5.72 -6.62 -4.76
C ALA A 303 -6.68 -5.55 -4.22
N LEU A 304 -6.90 -5.51 -2.91
CA LEU A 304 -7.76 -4.50 -2.25
C LEU A 304 -7.15 -3.09 -2.39
N LYS A 305 -5.85 -2.94 -2.12
CA LYS A 305 -5.16 -1.64 -2.18
C LYS A 305 -4.90 -1.13 -3.59
N SER A 306 -4.89 -2.02 -4.57
CA SER A 306 -4.73 -1.67 -5.98
C SER A 306 -6.06 -1.46 -6.72
N ALA A 307 -7.20 -1.63 -6.03
CA ALA A 307 -8.53 -1.46 -6.61
C ALA A 307 -8.76 -0.02 -7.04
N ARG A 308 -9.35 0.17 -8.23
CA ARG A 308 -9.59 1.49 -8.82
C ARG A 308 -10.82 1.51 -9.71
N ARG A 309 -11.58 2.61 -9.62
CA ARG A 309 -12.69 2.91 -10.52
C ARG A 309 -12.18 3.19 -11.93
N HIS A 310 -12.80 2.62 -12.96
CA HIS A 310 -12.44 2.90 -14.34
C HIS A 310 -12.89 4.31 -14.76
N LYS A 311 -12.06 5.00 -15.54
CA LYS A 311 -12.33 6.38 -16.02
C LYS A 311 -13.55 6.47 -16.95
N GLU A 312 -13.89 5.38 -17.64
CA GLU A 312 -14.99 5.32 -18.60
C GLU A 312 -16.38 5.19 -17.93
N ASP A 313 -16.43 4.96 -16.61
CA ASP A 313 -17.67 4.77 -15.87
C ASP A 313 -18.28 6.10 -15.37
N VAL A 314 -17.91 7.26 -15.93
CA VAL A 314 -18.44 8.60 -15.60
C VAL A 314 -19.64 8.96 -16.48
#